data_AF-A0A7C7IG04-F1
#
_entry.id   AF-A0A7C7IG04-F1
#
_cell.length_a   1.000
_cell.length_b   1.000
_cell.length_c   1.000
_cell.angle_alpha   90.00
_cell.angle_beta   90.00
_cell.angle_gamma   90.00
#
_symmetry.space_group_name_H-M   'P 1'
#
loop_
_entity.id
_entity.type
_entity.pdbx_description
1 polymer ?
#
loop_
_entity_poly.entity_id
_entity_poly.type
_entity_poly.pdbx_seq_one_letter_code
_entity_poly.pdbx_strand_id
1 'polypeptide(L)'
;SAVYSATKFAVRAISEGLRAESAGKIQVTCIYPGAFKTELGFSIKDTSILERLMKLGMAEIAQPAERVAETIVFALQQEKGVALNEIVIRPTAQET
;
A
#
# COMPACT_ATOMS: atom_id res chain seq x y z
N SER A 1 -3.29 -10.19 9.64
CA SER A 1 -2.71 -10.48 10.98
C SER A 1 -2.50 -9.16 11.71
N ALA A 2 -2.72 -9.14 13.03
CA ALA A 2 -2.45 -7.96 13.86
C ALA A 2 -1.00 -7.48 13.75
N VAL A 3 -0.03 -8.39 13.65
CA VAL A 3 1.40 -8.05 13.49
C VAL A 3 1.66 -7.36 12.15
N TYR A 4 1.12 -7.90 11.05
CA TYR A 4 1.24 -7.26 9.73
C TYR A 4 0.62 -5.86 9.73
N SER A 5 -0.56 -5.69 10.33
CA SER A 5 -1.18 -4.37 10.47
C SER A 5 -0.30 -3.43 11.29
N ALA A 6 0.24 -3.87 12.42
CA ALA A 6 1.14 -3.06 13.25
C ALA A 6 2.38 -2.59 12.48
N THR A 7 3.03 -3.48 11.70
CA THR A 7 4.19 -3.08 10.90
C THR A 7 3.83 -2.08 9.82
N LYS A 8 2.66 -2.20 9.17
CA LYS A 8 2.22 -1.23 8.15
C LYS A 8 1.78 0.11 8.74
N PHE A 9 1.22 0.13 9.95
CA PHE A 9 1.01 1.38 10.69
C PHE A 9 2.33 2.04 11.09
N ALA A 10 3.34 1.26 11.50
CA ALA A 10 4.67 1.79 11.81
C ALA A 10 5.34 2.41 10.58
N VAL A 11 5.21 1.80 9.39
CA VAL A 11 5.73 2.37 8.13
C VAL A 11 5.17 3.78 7.90
N ARG A 12 3.87 4.00 8.11
CA ARG A 12 3.27 5.34 7.99
C ARG A 12 3.90 6.35 8.95
N ALA A 13 4.00 5.99 10.23
CA ALA A 13 4.58 6.88 11.24
C ALA A 13 6.04 7.24 10.91
N ILE A 14 6.83 6.26 10.47
CA ILE A 14 8.22 6.46 10.04
C ILE A 14 8.29 7.37 8.81
N SER A 15 7.44 7.14 7.79
CA SER A 15 7.41 7.98 6.59
C SER A 15 7.07 9.44 6.92
N GLU A 16 6.12 9.69 7.82
CA GLU A 16 5.76 11.04 8.23
C GLU A 16 6.86 11.72 9.06
N GLY A 17 7.52 10.98 9.97
CA GLY A 17 8.70 11.47 10.68
C GLY A 17 9.82 11.87 9.72
N LEU A 18 10.14 11.00 8.75
CA LEU A 18 11.17 11.28 7.73
C LEU A 18 10.82 12.50 6.88
N ARG A 19 9.54 12.69 6.51
CA ARG A 19 9.07 13.87 5.78
C ARG A 19 9.36 15.15 6.57
N ALA A 20 9.05 15.15 7.87
CA ALA A 20 9.29 16.29 8.75
C ALA A 20 10.78 16.57 8.92
N GLU A 21 11.60 15.54 9.18
CA GLU A 21 13.05 15.63 9.35
C GLU A 21 13.77 16.08 8.07
N SER A 22 13.22 15.75 6.90
CA SER A 22 13.77 16.16 5.61
C SER A 22 13.76 17.67 5.38
N ALA A 23 12.90 18.42 6.09
CA ALA A 23 12.74 19.87 5.93
C ALA A 23 12.55 20.30 4.46
N GLY A 24 11.77 19.52 3.70
CA GLY A 24 11.48 19.79 2.29
C GLY A 24 12.61 19.51 1.29
N LYS A 25 13.72 18.90 1.73
CA LYS A 25 14.85 18.56 0.85
C LYS A 25 14.61 17.30 0.02
N ILE A 26 13.83 16.36 0.54
CA ILE A 26 13.51 15.06 -0.08
C ILE A 26 11.99 14.88 -0.02
N GLN A 27 11.41 14.41 -1.12
CA GLN A 27 10.01 14.02 -1.17
C GLN A 27 9.85 12.65 -0.49
N VAL A 28 8.82 12.51 0.34
CA VAL A 28 8.48 11.24 0.99
C VAL A 28 7.04 10.91 0.70
N THR A 29 6.82 9.74 0.10
CA THR A 29 5.51 9.22 -0.29
C THR A 29 5.30 7.83 0.32
N CYS A 30 4.21 7.65 1.04
CA CYS A 30 3.75 6.35 1.53
C CYS A 30 2.59 5.86 0.64
N ILE A 31 2.75 4.70 0.00
CA ILE A 31 1.71 4.09 -0.83
C ILE A 31 1.03 2.96 -0.04
N TYR A 32 -0.30 2.96 -0.04
CA TYR A 32 -1.15 1.97 0.62
C TYR A 32 -1.99 1.19 -0.41
N PRO A 33 -1.44 0.10 -0.99
CA PRO A 33 -2.20 -0.76 -1.88
C PRO A 33 -3.24 -1.60 -1.14
N GLY A 34 -4.41 -1.77 -1.75
CA GLY A 34 -5.41 -2.78 -1.41
C GLY A 34 -5.11 -4.13 -2.06
N ALA A 35 -6.13 -4.81 -2.55
CA ALA A 35 -6.02 -6.12 -3.19
C ALA A 35 -5.41 -6.01 -4.60
N PHE A 36 -4.15 -6.42 -4.76
CA PHE A 36 -3.45 -6.51 -6.04
C PHE A 36 -2.78 -7.87 -6.23
N LYS A 37 -2.76 -8.35 -7.48
CA LYS A 37 -2.21 -9.66 -7.86
C LYS A 37 -0.69 -9.67 -7.73
N THR A 38 -0.20 -10.36 -6.70
CA THR A 38 1.23 -10.54 -6.42
C THR A 38 1.45 -11.93 -5.82
N GLU A 39 2.71 -12.31 -5.63
CA GLU A 39 3.07 -13.55 -4.93
C GLU A 39 2.82 -13.48 -3.40
N LEU A 40 2.50 -12.30 -2.85
CA LEU A 40 2.37 -12.10 -1.39
C LEU A 40 1.36 -13.06 -0.75
N GLY A 41 0.24 -13.35 -1.43
CA GLY A 41 -0.77 -14.28 -0.92
C GLY A 41 -0.22 -15.69 -0.67
N PHE A 42 0.74 -16.14 -1.48
CA PHE A 42 1.36 -17.47 -1.33
C PHE A 42 2.31 -17.56 -0.13
N SER A 43 2.73 -16.43 0.43
CA SER A 43 3.59 -16.39 1.62
C SER A 43 2.82 -16.50 2.95
N ILE A 44 1.47 -16.46 2.91
CA ILE A 44 0.62 -16.53 4.10
C ILE A 44 0.61 -17.97 4.63
N LYS A 45 1.20 -18.18 5.81
CA LYS A 45 1.25 -19.48 6.50
C LYS A 45 0.05 -19.76 7.41
N ASP A 46 -0.67 -18.71 7.80
CA ASP A 46 -1.83 -18.81 8.67
C ASP A 46 -3.07 -19.14 7.82
N THR A 47 -3.54 -20.39 7.93
CA THR A 47 -4.67 -20.90 7.16
C THR A 47 -5.96 -20.16 7.47
N SER A 48 -6.15 -19.68 8.71
CA SER A 48 -7.35 -18.91 9.07
C SER A 48 -7.42 -17.56 8.35
N ILE A 49 -6.27 -16.92 8.13
CA ILE A 49 -6.17 -15.70 7.35
C ILE A 49 -6.44 -16.00 5.87
N LEU A 50 -5.87 -17.09 5.33
CA LEU A 50 -6.09 -17.49 3.95
C LEU A 50 -7.58 -17.77 3.68
N GLU A 51 -8.23 -18.53 4.53
CA GLU A 51 -9.67 -18.82 4.46
C GLU A 51 -10.52 -17.55 4.52
N ARG A 52 -10.16 -16.60 5.40
CA ARG A 52 -10.83 -15.31 5.48
C ARG A 52 -10.69 -14.53 4.18
N LEU A 53 -9.50 -14.47 3.59
CA LEU A 53 -9.26 -13.77 2.33
C LEU A 53 -10.04 -14.40 1.17
N MET A 54 -10.14 -15.74 1.13
CA MET A 54 -10.97 -16.47 0.17
C MET A 54 -12.46 -16.16 0.35
N LYS A 55 -12.97 -16.22 1.59
CA LYS A 55 -14.39 -15.89 1.88
C LYS A 55 -14.76 -14.46 1.49
N LEU A 56 -13.81 -13.54 1.58
CA LEU A 56 -13.98 -12.15 1.19
C LEU A 56 -13.84 -11.92 -0.33
N GLY A 57 -13.57 -12.96 -1.12
CA GLY A 57 -13.40 -12.83 -2.57
C GLY A 57 -12.22 -11.93 -2.97
N MET A 58 -11.18 -11.85 -2.12
CA MET A 58 -10.08 -10.89 -2.31
C MET A 58 -9.26 -11.17 -3.57
N ALA A 59 -9.16 -12.43 -3.99
CA ALA A 59 -8.41 -12.82 -5.19
C ALA A 59 -9.16 -12.46 -6.48
N GLU A 60 -10.50 -12.53 -6.43
CA GLU A 60 -11.42 -12.28 -7.52
C GLU A 60 -11.48 -10.78 -7.86
N ILE A 61 -11.46 -9.92 -6.83
CA ILE A 61 -11.47 -8.48 -7.01
C ILE A 61 -10.08 -7.88 -7.27
N ALA A 62 -9.01 -8.66 -7.01
CA ALA A 62 -7.64 -8.17 -7.10
C ALA A 62 -7.32 -7.66 -8.52
N GLN A 63 -6.75 -6.46 -8.59
CA GLN A 63 -6.34 -5.85 -9.86
C GLN A 63 -4.85 -6.16 -10.17
N PRO A 64 -4.41 -5.95 -11.42
CA PRO A 64 -2.99 -6.14 -11.79
C PRO A 64 -2.06 -5.21 -11.00
N ALA A 65 -0.87 -5.71 -10.61
CA ALA A 65 0.10 -4.96 -9.79
C ALA A 65 0.67 -3.72 -10.51
N GLU A 66 0.60 -3.71 -11.84
CA GLU A 66 1.02 -2.61 -12.71
C GLU A 66 0.31 -1.30 -12.33
N ARG A 67 -0.93 -1.36 -11.83
CA ARG A 67 -1.66 -0.16 -11.36
C ARG A 67 -0.99 0.48 -10.14
N VAL A 68 -0.36 -0.31 -9.28
CA VAL A 68 0.44 0.20 -8.16
C VAL A 68 1.74 0.83 -8.69
N ALA A 69 2.38 0.22 -9.68
CA ALA A 69 3.57 0.76 -10.33
C ALA A 69 3.28 2.11 -11.01
N GLU A 70 2.19 2.21 -11.76
CA GLU A 70 1.71 3.46 -12.37
C GLU A 70 1.46 4.55 -11.31
N THR A 71 0.91 4.18 -10.16
CA THR A 71 0.70 5.10 -9.03
C THR A 71 2.01 5.62 -8.45
N ILE A 72 3.04 4.77 -8.35
CA ILE A 72 4.37 5.18 -7.92
C ILE A 72 4.97 6.16 -8.93
N VAL A 73 4.87 5.87 -10.23
CA VAL A 73 5.34 6.78 -11.29
C VAL A 73 4.62 8.12 -11.21
N PHE A 74 3.30 8.12 -11.03
CA PHE A 74 2.50 9.35 -10.85
C PHE A 74 2.98 10.19 -9.65
N ALA A 75 3.33 9.56 -8.53
CA ALA A 75 3.87 10.27 -7.37
C ALA A 75 5.25 10.87 -7.62
N LEU A 76 6.09 10.20 -8.42
CA LEU A 76 7.43 10.67 -8.76
C LEU A 76 7.42 11.79 -9.82
N GLN A 77 6.35 11.93 -10.59
CA GLN A 77 6.22 12.92 -11.66
C GLN A 77 5.86 14.33 -11.18
N GLN A 78 5.66 14.53 -9.87
CA GLN A 78 5.30 15.85 -9.35
C GLN A 78 6.45 16.86 -9.51
N GLU A 79 6.09 18.13 -9.72
CA GLU A 79 7.07 19.20 -9.84
C GLU A 79 7.90 19.37 -8.55
N LYS A 80 9.09 19.95 -8.72
CA LYS A 80 9.97 20.26 -7.59
C LYS A 80 9.24 21.16 -6.58
N GLY A 81 9.20 20.72 -5.32
CA GLY A 81 8.52 21.45 -4.24
C GLY A 81 7.09 20.97 -3.96
N VAL A 82 6.56 20.04 -4.76
CA VAL A 82 5.28 19.37 -4.52
C VAL A 82 5.55 17.92 -4.12
N ALA A 83 4.83 17.38 -3.14
CA ALA A 83 4.94 15.98 -2.75
C ALA A 83 3.55 15.38 -2.50
N LEU A 84 3.31 14.17 -3.01
CA LEU A 84 2.17 13.36 -2.58
C LEU A 84 2.61 12.54 -1.37
N ASN A 85 2.15 12.89 -0.17
CA ASN A 85 2.68 12.25 1.05
C ASN A 85 2.06 10.88 1.33
N GLU A 86 0.78 10.72 1.01
CA GLU A 86 0.01 9.50 1.22
C GLU A 86 -0.85 9.22 -0.01
N ILE A 87 -0.78 7.99 -0.54
CA ILE A 87 -1.67 7.55 -1.61
C ILE A 87 -2.27 6.20 -1.24
N VAL A 88 -3.60 6.17 -1.14
CA VAL A 88 -4.36 4.93 -0.98
C VAL A 88 -4.91 4.53 -2.34
N ILE A 89 -4.57 3.33 -2.79
CA ILE A 89 -5.07 2.78 -4.06
C ILE A 89 -5.68 1.40 -3.81
N ARG A 90 -6.91 1.19 -4.28
CA ARG A 90 -7.65 -0.07 -4.11
C ARG A 90 -8.51 -0.37 -5.33
N PRO A 91 -8.79 -1.65 -5.63
CA PRO A 91 -9.90 -2.01 -6.51
C PRO A 91 -11.21 -1.43 -5.98
N THR A 92 -12.06 -0.92 -6.87
CA THR A 92 -13.36 -0.32 -6.48
C THR A 92 -14.31 -1.32 -5.83
N ALA A 93 -14.18 -2.60 -6.16
CA ALA A 93 -14.96 -3.69 -5.56
C ALA A 93 -14.48 -4.08 -4.14
N GLN A 94 -13.42 -3.47 -3.62
CA GLN A 94 -12.97 -3.70 -2.26
C GLN A 94 -13.75 -2.79 -1.30
N GLU A 95 -14.74 -3.34 -0.58
CA GLU A 95 -15.63 -2.58 0.32
C GLU A 95 -14.97 -2.13 1.63
N THR A 96 -13.70 -2.47 1.91
CA THR A 96 -12.87 -1.85 2.96
C THR A 96 -11.38 -2.08 2.75
#